data_AF-A0A419HAB7-F1
#
_entry.id   AF-A0A419HAB7-F1
#
_cell.length_a   1.000
_cell.length_b   1.000
_cell.length_c   1.000
_cell.angle_alpha   90.00
_cell.angle_beta   90.00
_cell.angle_gamma   90.00
#
_symmetry.space_group_name_H-M   'P 1'
#
loop_
_entity.id
_entity.type
_entity.pdbx_description
1 polymer ?
#
loop_
_entity_poly.entity_id
_entity_poly.type
_entity_poly.pdbx_seq_one_letter_code
_entity_poly.pdbx_strand_id
1 'polypeptide(L)'
;MDFSDPACVPVVWLTHLHFLRENASLRWAEMMHAGWSFTLSPQARRQPGIQARATYLAEAELRRLERARLYHLDPVATATSKTTVSRMQDVRELVPSTSGLLVWSQPVHHDDGVGIIAASWGPADDGGLWISWWSDAAAAARHVGWDADTVVQTDGHLALHQETHILPMSWPPAADEPTDPGYPIFSPLFGAWQAMANETIIATEQPVRAAIRKQARAIGVQVAPVLACTAIQAPLADTGASIPEDGLPDARIVAEPYQWIEGLYEATAWRIAKIEYELRERFPGIFELLNHEAARENPDWPRWCWLPLQRVADILEENYPDPSSAGFVHRTRHLAILAAVAAWKASGCPVVHPHTDLQDRTRPGIDVLPADLPARLPVHCLYVTFPTLAGSLGWFVFAEWNPNEQRSELTFVFDTHTEDGVDNLTVQPLHLVGQSVREALSATQSAMLMRLMTLSGQDGLPVTGPGTEFDAQIDQLLAKIGPQVALVDFLSSPDAEFLDTRVLLGLPSTLTWPPPPVERPIQLWLLDQTAVNG
;
A
#
# COMPACT_ATOMS: atom_id res chain seq x y z
N MET A 1 -20.31 7.74 -3.27
CA MET A 1 -21.38 6.77 -2.97
C MET A 1 -20.94 5.94 -1.79
N ASP A 2 -21.83 5.60 -0.86
CA ASP A 2 -21.45 4.72 0.26
C ASP A 2 -21.57 3.27 -0.19
N PHE A 3 -20.42 2.64 -0.48
CA PHE A 3 -20.38 1.23 -0.88
C PHE A 3 -20.51 0.26 0.32
N SER A 4 -20.49 0.76 1.56
CA SER A 4 -20.69 -0.08 2.74
C SER A 4 -22.15 -0.50 2.96
N ASP A 5 -23.11 0.22 2.35
CA ASP A 5 -24.54 -0.09 2.42
C ASP A 5 -24.96 -1.01 1.24
N PRO A 6 -25.51 -2.22 1.48
CA PRO A 6 -26.02 -3.09 0.41
C PRO A 6 -27.11 -2.43 -0.44
N ALA A 7 -27.80 -1.41 0.06
CA ALA A 7 -28.78 -0.65 -0.72
C ALA A 7 -28.16 0.16 -1.86
N CYS A 8 -26.83 0.34 -1.90
CA CYS A 8 -26.13 1.01 -2.98
C CYS A 8 -26.11 0.14 -4.26
N VAL A 9 -26.03 -1.19 -4.13
CA VAL A 9 -25.76 -2.10 -5.26
C VAL A 9 -26.79 -1.97 -6.40
N PRO A 10 -28.11 -1.88 -6.14
CA PRO A 10 -29.08 -1.67 -7.22
C PRO A 10 -28.93 -0.31 -7.91
N VAL A 11 -28.47 0.72 -7.20
CA VAL A 11 -28.23 2.06 -7.77
C VAL A 11 -27.01 1.98 -8.67
N VAL A 12 -25.90 1.43 -8.17
CA VAL A 12 -24.66 1.19 -8.93
C VAL A 12 -24.99 0.42 -10.21
N TRP A 13 -25.67 -0.71 -10.08
CA TRP A 13 -26.06 -1.56 -11.22
C TRP A 13 -26.93 -0.81 -12.25
N LEU A 14 -27.97 -0.09 -11.83
CA LEU A 14 -28.82 0.65 -12.75
C LEU A 14 -28.09 1.78 -13.48
N THR A 15 -27.29 2.56 -12.75
CA THR A 15 -26.49 3.64 -13.35
C THR A 15 -25.47 3.08 -14.35
N HIS A 16 -24.90 1.93 -14.03
CA HIS A 16 -23.92 1.29 -14.90
C HIS A 16 -24.55 0.65 -16.14
N LEU A 17 -25.74 0.04 -16.03
CA LEU A 17 -26.52 -0.39 -17.21
C LEU A 17 -26.85 0.78 -18.15
N HIS A 18 -27.15 1.95 -17.59
CA HIS A 18 -27.39 3.15 -18.40
C HIS A 18 -26.10 3.60 -19.10
N PHE A 19 -24.98 3.66 -18.39
CA PHE A 19 -23.67 3.94 -18.98
C PHE A 19 -23.33 2.98 -20.13
N LEU A 20 -23.52 1.67 -19.95
CA LEU A 20 -23.21 0.68 -20.98
C LEU A 20 -24.04 0.85 -22.25
N ARG A 21 -25.28 1.33 -22.12
CA ARG A 21 -26.18 1.59 -23.26
C ARG A 21 -25.83 2.87 -24.01
N GLU A 22 -25.52 3.93 -23.29
CA GLU A 22 -25.41 5.26 -23.89
C GLU A 22 -23.97 5.69 -24.19
N ASN A 23 -23.03 5.35 -23.30
CA ASN A 23 -21.72 6.02 -23.25
C ASN A 23 -20.51 5.08 -23.36
N ALA A 24 -20.62 3.82 -22.93
CA ALA A 24 -19.47 2.92 -22.84
C ALA A 24 -18.76 2.67 -24.17
N SER A 25 -19.52 2.53 -25.27
CA SER A 25 -18.93 2.34 -26.60
C SER A 25 -18.02 3.50 -27.01
N LEU A 26 -18.42 4.74 -26.71
CA LEU A 26 -17.59 5.92 -27.00
C LEU A 26 -16.39 5.98 -26.05
N ARG A 27 -16.61 5.85 -24.74
CA ARG A 27 -15.54 5.92 -23.73
C ARG A 27 -14.48 4.86 -23.92
N TRP A 28 -14.87 3.61 -24.18
CA TRP A 28 -13.90 2.54 -24.40
C TRP A 28 -13.15 2.69 -25.72
N ALA A 29 -13.77 3.27 -26.75
CA ALA A 29 -13.05 3.63 -27.96
C ALA A 29 -12.00 4.72 -27.71
N GLU A 30 -12.33 5.75 -26.91
CA GLU A 30 -11.38 6.79 -26.46
C GLU A 30 -10.22 6.17 -25.68
N MET A 31 -10.49 5.30 -24.71
CA MET A 31 -9.48 4.59 -23.92
C MET A 31 -8.56 3.73 -24.81
N MET A 32 -9.13 2.92 -25.70
CA MET A 32 -8.35 2.12 -26.66
C MET A 32 -7.48 3.00 -27.56
N HIS A 33 -7.98 4.18 -27.99
CA HIS A 33 -7.21 5.12 -28.78
C HIS A 33 -6.06 5.75 -27.98
N ALA A 34 -6.27 5.99 -26.69
CA ALA A 34 -5.26 6.42 -25.74
C ALA A 34 -4.26 5.32 -25.34
N GLY A 35 -4.37 4.12 -25.92
CA GLY A 35 -3.43 3.02 -25.71
C GLY A 35 -3.80 2.06 -24.58
N TRP A 36 -4.98 2.21 -23.97
CA TRP A 36 -5.44 1.28 -22.94
C TRP A 36 -5.67 -0.10 -23.54
N SER A 37 -5.13 -1.12 -22.87
CA SER A 37 -5.29 -2.50 -23.28
C SER A 37 -6.65 -3.03 -22.81
N PHE A 38 -7.36 -3.69 -23.71
CA PHE A 38 -8.53 -4.48 -23.39
C PHE A 38 -8.23 -5.93 -23.71
N THR A 39 -8.66 -6.83 -22.83
CA THR A 39 -8.68 -8.25 -23.16
C THR A 39 -9.75 -8.43 -24.24
N LEU A 40 -9.37 -8.83 -25.45
CA LEU A 40 -10.32 -8.99 -26.56
C LEU A 40 -10.65 -10.45 -26.81
N SER A 41 -11.93 -10.81 -26.71
CA SER A 41 -12.44 -12.12 -27.15
C SER A 41 -12.15 -12.34 -28.65
N PRO A 42 -12.09 -13.61 -29.13
CA PRO A 42 -11.91 -13.87 -30.56
C PRO A 42 -12.96 -13.19 -31.44
N GLN A 43 -14.19 -13.02 -30.95
CA GLN A 43 -15.25 -12.29 -31.66
C GLN A 43 -15.01 -10.78 -31.63
N ALA A 44 -14.61 -10.21 -30.50
CA ALA A 44 -14.25 -8.80 -30.40
C ALA A 44 -13.11 -8.45 -31.36
N ARG A 45 -12.05 -9.27 -31.43
CA ARG A 45 -10.91 -9.05 -32.35
C ARG A 45 -11.31 -8.99 -33.83
N ARG A 46 -12.36 -9.72 -34.22
CA ARG A 46 -12.89 -9.75 -35.60
C ARG A 46 -13.66 -8.49 -35.96
N GLN A 47 -14.04 -7.66 -35.00
CA GLN A 47 -14.75 -6.42 -35.28
C GLN A 47 -13.85 -5.41 -36.01
N PRO A 48 -14.37 -4.73 -37.05
CA PRO A 48 -13.58 -3.81 -37.86
C PRO A 48 -13.41 -2.44 -37.16
N GLY A 49 -12.18 -2.15 -36.73
CA GLY A 49 -11.82 -0.86 -36.13
C GLY A 49 -12.09 -0.76 -34.63
N ILE A 50 -11.60 0.31 -34.00
CA ILE A 50 -11.68 0.52 -32.55
C ILE A 50 -13.13 0.70 -32.09
N GLN A 51 -13.93 1.51 -32.79
CA GLN A 51 -15.32 1.77 -32.41
C GLN A 51 -16.15 0.49 -32.37
N ALA A 52 -16.07 -0.35 -33.41
CA ALA A 52 -16.85 -1.59 -33.48
C ALA A 52 -16.43 -2.59 -32.39
N ARG A 53 -15.15 -2.62 -32.00
CA ARG A 53 -14.66 -3.41 -30.87
C ARG A 53 -15.23 -2.90 -29.56
N ALA A 54 -15.17 -1.59 -29.32
CA ALA A 54 -15.71 -0.97 -28.12
C ALA A 54 -17.23 -1.16 -28.00
N THR A 55 -17.99 -0.99 -29.10
CA THR A 55 -19.43 -1.32 -29.16
C THR A 55 -19.67 -2.78 -28.77
N TYR A 56 -18.92 -3.71 -29.38
CA TYR A 56 -19.09 -5.13 -29.11
C TYR A 56 -18.84 -5.49 -27.64
N LEU A 57 -17.78 -4.95 -27.03
CA LEU A 57 -17.49 -5.16 -25.61
C LEU A 57 -18.61 -4.58 -24.74
N ALA A 58 -19.06 -3.35 -25.02
CA ALA A 58 -20.10 -2.68 -24.23
C ALA A 58 -21.41 -3.46 -24.26
N GLU A 59 -21.80 -3.96 -25.43
CA GLU A 59 -22.98 -4.81 -25.58
C GLU A 59 -22.82 -6.17 -24.90
N ALA A 60 -21.62 -6.75 -24.92
CA ALA A 60 -21.35 -8.02 -24.23
C ALA A 60 -21.47 -7.87 -22.71
N GLU A 61 -20.91 -6.79 -22.15
CA GLU A 61 -21.01 -6.49 -20.73
C GLU A 61 -22.44 -6.14 -20.32
N LEU A 62 -23.15 -5.36 -21.14
CA LEU A 62 -24.57 -5.07 -20.94
C LEU A 62 -25.40 -6.36 -20.81
N ARG A 63 -25.21 -7.32 -21.72
CA ARG A 63 -25.93 -8.62 -21.68
C ARG A 63 -25.62 -9.43 -20.43
N ARG A 64 -24.38 -9.38 -19.92
CA ARG A 64 -23.99 -10.06 -18.67
C ARG A 64 -24.68 -9.41 -17.48
N LEU A 65 -24.63 -8.08 -17.39
CA LEU A 65 -25.20 -7.34 -16.26
C LEU A 65 -26.72 -7.31 -16.24
N GLU A 66 -27.41 -7.33 -17.38
CA GLU A 66 -28.87 -7.48 -17.43
C GLU A 66 -29.36 -8.79 -16.78
N ARG A 67 -28.49 -9.79 -16.71
CA ARG A 67 -28.76 -11.12 -16.12
C ARG A 67 -28.00 -11.35 -14.81
N ALA A 68 -27.28 -10.34 -14.32
CA ALA A 68 -26.44 -10.49 -13.16
C ALA A 68 -27.26 -10.69 -11.89
N ARG A 69 -26.85 -11.65 -11.07
CA ARG A 69 -27.21 -11.69 -9.66
C ARG A 69 -26.36 -10.67 -8.89
N LEU A 70 -26.97 -9.91 -8.00
CA LEU A 70 -26.32 -8.82 -7.31
C LEU A 70 -25.86 -9.27 -5.91
N TYR A 71 -24.59 -9.05 -5.59
CA TYR A 71 -23.97 -9.41 -4.32
C TYR A 71 -23.35 -8.17 -3.68
N HIS A 72 -23.45 -8.07 -2.37
CA HIS A 72 -22.78 -7.06 -1.56
C HIS A 72 -22.03 -7.76 -0.43
N LEU A 73 -20.72 -7.53 -0.29
CA LEU A 73 -19.96 -8.05 0.84
C LEU A 73 -19.81 -6.95 1.88
N ASP A 74 -20.33 -7.18 3.09
CA ASP A 74 -20.10 -6.31 4.23
C ASP A 74 -18.60 -6.29 4.63
N PRO A 75 -18.18 -5.44 5.59
CA PRO A 75 -16.77 -5.34 5.94
C PRO A 75 -16.15 -6.66 6.42
N VAL A 76 -16.91 -7.48 7.14
CA VAL A 76 -16.43 -8.76 7.67
C VAL A 76 -16.33 -9.79 6.54
N ALA A 77 -17.35 -9.92 5.70
CA ALA A 77 -17.33 -10.78 4.52
C ALA A 77 -16.21 -10.39 3.54
N THR A 78 -15.95 -9.09 3.39
CA THR A 78 -14.84 -8.58 2.56
C THR A 78 -13.47 -8.98 3.14
N ALA A 79 -13.30 -8.92 4.47
CA ALA A 79 -12.09 -9.40 5.11
C ALA A 79 -11.94 -10.92 4.96
N THR A 80 -13.01 -11.68 5.22
CA THR A 80 -13.03 -13.14 5.06
C THR A 80 -12.71 -13.57 3.63
N SER A 81 -13.19 -12.85 2.62
CA SER A 81 -12.88 -13.18 1.23
C SER A 81 -11.40 -13.01 0.90
N LYS A 82 -10.70 -12.05 1.53
CA LYS A 82 -9.24 -11.85 1.34
C LYS A 82 -8.40 -12.95 1.97
N THR A 83 -8.87 -13.54 3.07
CA THR A 83 -8.12 -14.58 3.81
C THR A 83 -8.52 -16.00 3.42
N THR A 84 -9.60 -16.18 2.65
CA THR A 84 -10.07 -17.50 2.23
C THR A 84 -9.14 -18.06 1.16
N VAL A 85 -8.42 -19.14 1.51
CA VAL A 85 -7.54 -19.84 0.58
C VAL A 85 -8.40 -20.51 -0.50
N SER A 86 -8.24 -20.04 -1.73
CA SER A 86 -8.85 -20.66 -2.90
C SER A 86 -8.10 -21.94 -3.24
N ARG A 87 -8.82 -23.02 -3.52
CA ARG A 87 -8.22 -24.28 -3.97
C ARG A 87 -8.44 -24.40 -5.48
N MET A 88 -7.42 -24.89 -6.18
CA MET A 88 -7.52 -25.20 -7.60
C MET A 88 -8.68 -26.16 -7.84
N GLN A 89 -9.68 -25.71 -8.59
CA GLN A 89 -10.86 -26.48 -8.99
C GLN A 89 -11.43 -25.91 -10.30
N ASP A 90 -12.45 -26.56 -10.88
CA ASP A 90 -13.12 -25.98 -12.03
C ASP A 90 -13.84 -24.69 -11.60
N VAL A 91 -13.43 -23.54 -12.16
CA VAL A 91 -14.00 -22.23 -11.82
C VAL A 91 -15.53 -22.24 -11.95
N ARG A 92 -16.08 -23.03 -12.89
CA ARG A 92 -17.54 -23.13 -13.11
C ARG A 92 -18.30 -23.75 -11.93
N GLU A 93 -17.64 -24.58 -11.14
CA GLU A 93 -18.20 -25.15 -9.90
C GLU A 93 -18.15 -24.14 -8.74
N LEU A 94 -17.27 -23.15 -8.84
CA LEU A 94 -17.05 -22.13 -7.83
C LEU A 94 -17.96 -20.90 -7.99
N VAL A 95 -18.27 -20.49 -9.23
CA VAL A 95 -19.03 -19.25 -9.48
C VAL A 95 -20.45 -19.34 -8.89
N PRO A 96 -20.89 -18.40 -8.04
CA PRO A 96 -22.18 -18.49 -7.34
C PRO A 96 -23.40 -18.26 -8.26
N SER A 97 -23.17 -17.77 -9.48
CA SER A 97 -24.18 -17.62 -10.53
C SER A 97 -23.54 -17.52 -11.92
N THR A 98 -24.29 -17.85 -12.98
CA THR A 98 -23.81 -17.75 -14.37
C THR A 98 -23.33 -16.35 -14.74
N SER A 99 -24.00 -15.32 -14.24
CA SER A 99 -23.58 -13.92 -14.33
C SER A 99 -23.83 -13.24 -12.99
N GLY A 100 -22.99 -12.28 -12.63
CA GLY A 100 -23.13 -11.57 -11.37
C GLY A 100 -22.38 -10.25 -11.34
N LEU A 101 -22.75 -9.43 -10.36
CA LEU A 101 -22.05 -8.22 -9.96
C LEU A 101 -21.87 -8.29 -8.45
N LEU A 102 -20.63 -8.30 -8.00
CA LEU A 102 -20.25 -8.28 -6.60
C LEU A 102 -19.64 -6.92 -6.28
N VAL A 103 -20.15 -6.28 -5.23
CA VAL A 103 -19.64 -5.01 -4.70
C VAL A 103 -19.09 -5.26 -3.30
N TRP A 104 -17.85 -4.87 -3.06
CA TRP A 104 -17.26 -4.93 -1.73
C TRP A 104 -17.55 -3.63 -0.97
N SER A 105 -17.75 -3.74 0.34
CA SER A 105 -17.93 -2.58 1.23
C SER A 105 -16.70 -1.67 1.30
N GLN A 106 -15.53 -2.18 0.93
CA GLN A 106 -14.26 -1.48 0.89
C GLN A 106 -13.41 -1.99 -0.28
N PRO A 107 -12.47 -1.20 -0.81
CA PRO A 107 -11.59 -1.65 -1.88
C PRO A 107 -10.84 -2.94 -1.52
N VAL A 108 -10.79 -3.87 -2.47
CA VAL A 108 -10.09 -5.14 -2.28
C VAL A 108 -8.64 -5.09 -2.71
N HIS A 109 -8.31 -4.20 -3.64
CA HIS A 109 -6.99 -3.92 -4.17
C HIS A 109 -6.95 -2.46 -4.65
N HIS A 110 -5.78 -1.83 -4.62
CA HIS A 110 -5.56 -0.52 -5.23
C HIS A 110 -4.53 -0.65 -6.33
N ASP A 111 -4.88 -0.20 -7.53
CA ASP A 111 -3.93 -0.11 -8.64
C ASP A 111 -3.87 1.35 -9.08
N ASP A 112 -2.63 1.85 -9.21
CA ASP A 112 -2.31 3.27 -9.38
C ASP A 112 -3.09 4.19 -8.41
N GLY A 113 -3.18 3.79 -7.13
CA GLY A 113 -3.89 4.57 -6.10
C GLY A 113 -5.42 4.61 -6.24
N VAL A 114 -6.00 3.88 -7.19
CA VAL A 114 -7.45 3.76 -7.37
C VAL A 114 -7.95 2.41 -6.85
N GLY A 115 -8.89 2.44 -5.92
CA GLY A 115 -9.43 1.23 -5.29
C GLY A 115 -10.43 0.48 -6.16
N ILE A 116 -10.22 -0.82 -6.33
CA ILE A 116 -11.14 -1.76 -6.98
C ILE A 116 -12.20 -2.17 -5.98
N ILE A 117 -13.46 -1.83 -6.27
CA ILE A 117 -14.60 -1.96 -5.35
C ILE A 117 -15.72 -2.86 -5.87
N ALA A 118 -15.65 -3.31 -7.12
CA ALA A 118 -16.59 -4.28 -7.65
C ALA A 118 -15.99 -5.15 -8.75
N ALA A 119 -16.59 -6.32 -8.96
CA ALA A 119 -16.32 -7.19 -10.09
C ALA A 119 -17.63 -7.71 -10.67
N SER A 120 -17.76 -7.68 -11.99
CA SER A 120 -18.83 -8.36 -12.70
C SER A 120 -18.26 -9.56 -13.45
N TRP A 121 -19.09 -10.58 -13.66
CA TRP A 121 -18.70 -11.75 -14.43
C TRP A 121 -19.84 -12.31 -15.27
N GLY A 122 -19.48 -13.11 -16.26
CA GLY A 122 -20.41 -13.88 -17.04
C GLY A 122 -19.75 -14.77 -18.09
N PRO A 123 -20.53 -15.53 -18.85
CA PRO A 123 -19.98 -16.41 -19.88
C PRO A 123 -19.26 -15.61 -20.96
N ALA A 124 -18.08 -16.10 -21.37
CA ALA A 124 -17.37 -15.65 -22.55
C ALA A 124 -17.86 -16.40 -23.81
N ASP A 125 -17.58 -15.86 -24.99
CA ASP A 125 -18.05 -16.43 -26.27
C ASP A 125 -17.51 -17.83 -26.57
N ASP A 126 -16.37 -18.18 -25.99
CA ASP A 126 -15.71 -19.47 -26.13
C ASP A 126 -16.13 -20.48 -25.05
N GLY A 127 -17.10 -20.13 -24.21
CA GLY A 127 -17.55 -20.93 -23.07
C GLY A 127 -16.69 -20.75 -21.81
N GLY A 128 -15.71 -19.85 -21.83
CA GLY A 128 -14.94 -19.46 -20.65
C GLY A 128 -15.70 -18.51 -19.72
N LEU A 129 -14.98 -17.91 -18.78
CA LEU A 129 -15.50 -16.88 -17.87
C LEU A 129 -14.87 -15.53 -18.20
N TRP A 130 -15.70 -14.51 -18.34
CA TRP A 130 -15.27 -13.12 -18.42
C TRP A 130 -15.44 -12.46 -17.07
N ILE A 131 -14.45 -11.68 -16.63
CA ILE A 131 -14.52 -10.87 -15.42
C ILE A 131 -14.13 -9.44 -15.78
N SER A 132 -14.97 -8.48 -15.44
CA SER A 132 -14.66 -7.05 -15.54
C SER A 132 -14.51 -6.49 -14.14
N TRP A 133 -13.43 -5.77 -13.92
CA TRP A 133 -13.05 -5.21 -12.62
C TRP A 133 -13.33 -3.72 -12.62
N TRP A 134 -13.87 -3.23 -11.51
CA TRP A 134 -14.43 -1.90 -11.42
C TRP A 134 -13.89 -1.12 -10.24
N SER A 135 -13.51 0.13 -10.50
CA SER A 135 -13.12 1.10 -9.49
C SER A 135 -14.26 2.07 -9.17
N ASP A 136 -14.19 2.76 -8.03
CA ASP A 136 -15.08 3.90 -7.75
C ASP A 136 -14.76 5.02 -8.74
N ALA A 137 -15.70 5.29 -9.66
CA ALA A 137 -15.51 6.30 -10.71
C ALA A 137 -15.22 7.69 -10.14
N ALA A 138 -15.81 8.04 -8.99
CA ALA A 138 -15.58 9.32 -8.35
C ALA A 138 -14.15 9.41 -7.79
N ALA A 139 -13.66 8.29 -7.21
CA ALA A 139 -12.30 8.22 -6.68
C ALA A 139 -11.26 8.22 -7.81
N ALA A 140 -11.49 7.45 -8.87
CA ALA A 140 -10.67 7.42 -10.07
C ALA A 140 -10.57 8.82 -10.71
N ALA A 141 -11.70 9.51 -10.88
CA ALA A 141 -11.75 10.87 -11.42
C ALA A 141 -10.91 11.85 -10.58
N ARG A 142 -11.05 11.81 -9.24
CA ARG A 142 -10.24 12.66 -8.35
C ARG A 142 -8.75 12.36 -8.47
N HIS A 143 -8.39 11.09 -8.58
CA HIS A 143 -7.00 10.66 -8.70
C HIS A 143 -6.32 11.29 -9.92
N VAL A 144 -7.00 11.34 -11.07
CA VAL A 144 -6.47 11.93 -12.32
C VAL A 144 -6.79 13.44 -12.48
N GLY A 145 -7.31 14.10 -11.44
CA GLY A 145 -7.63 15.52 -11.45
C GLY A 145 -8.85 15.91 -12.29
N TRP A 146 -9.75 14.97 -12.57
CA TRP A 146 -11.01 15.21 -13.27
C TRP A 146 -12.14 15.59 -12.30
N ASP A 147 -13.16 16.26 -12.82
CA ASP A 147 -14.38 16.55 -12.06
C ASP A 147 -15.19 15.28 -11.80
N ALA A 148 -15.21 14.84 -10.55
CA ALA A 148 -15.83 13.59 -10.15
C ALA A 148 -17.34 13.55 -10.40
N ASP A 149 -18.04 14.68 -10.25
CA ASP A 149 -19.48 14.73 -10.46
C ASP A 149 -19.83 14.56 -11.94
N THR A 150 -19.08 15.20 -12.83
CA THR A 150 -19.22 15.01 -14.29
C THR A 150 -18.97 13.55 -14.68
N VAL A 151 -17.87 12.95 -14.21
CA VAL A 151 -17.55 11.54 -14.52
C VAL A 151 -18.65 10.61 -14.01
N VAL A 152 -19.13 10.80 -12.78
CA VAL A 152 -20.22 9.97 -12.23
C VAL A 152 -21.53 10.12 -13.03
N GLN A 153 -21.83 11.32 -13.53
CA GLN A 153 -23.02 11.56 -14.34
C GLN A 153 -22.93 10.90 -15.72
N THR A 154 -21.77 10.89 -16.36
CA THR A 154 -21.60 10.32 -17.71
C THR A 154 -21.30 8.82 -17.67
N ASP A 155 -20.43 8.41 -16.76
CA ASP A 155 -19.81 7.07 -16.75
C ASP A 155 -20.43 6.15 -15.67
N GLY A 156 -21.27 6.72 -14.80
CA GLY A 156 -21.88 6.02 -13.68
C GLY A 156 -20.93 5.91 -12.48
N HIS A 157 -21.29 5.07 -11.50
CA HIS A 157 -20.51 4.93 -10.26
C HIS A 157 -19.31 3.98 -10.38
N LEU A 158 -19.21 3.23 -11.46
CA LEU A 158 -18.14 2.26 -11.70
C LEU A 158 -17.32 2.68 -12.93
N ALA A 159 -16.01 2.84 -12.74
CA ALA A 159 -15.06 3.00 -13.83
C ALA A 159 -14.45 1.66 -14.18
N LEU A 160 -14.38 1.32 -15.47
CA LEU A 160 -13.70 0.10 -15.92
C LEU A 160 -12.23 0.21 -15.55
N HIS A 161 -11.76 -0.77 -14.80
CA HIS A 161 -10.38 -0.84 -14.36
C HIS A 161 -9.58 -1.81 -15.24
N GLN A 162 -10.01 -3.07 -15.31
CA GLN A 162 -9.41 -4.06 -16.24
C GLN A 162 -10.41 -5.17 -16.60
N GLU A 163 -10.09 -5.95 -17.62
CA GLU A 163 -10.86 -7.14 -18.02
C GLU A 163 -9.98 -8.39 -18.04
N THR A 164 -10.54 -9.49 -17.54
CA THR A 164 -9.91 -10.80 -17.50
C THR A 164 -10.76 -11.81 -18.24
N HIS A 165 -10.10 -12.66 -19.03
CA HIS A 165 -10.71 -13.84 -19.65
C HIS A 165 -10.07 -15.10 -19.10
N ILE A 166 -10.88 -15.97 -18.51
CA ILE A 166 -10.48 -17.29 -18.05
C ILE A 166 -10.99 -18.31 -19.07
N LEU A 167 -10.07 -19.05 -19.66
CA LEU A 167 -10.40 -20.09 -20.63
C LEU A 167 -11.28 -21.18 -19.99
N PRO A 168 -12.10 -21.89 -20.77
CA PRO A 168 -12.85 -23.04 -20.28
C PRO A 168 -11.93 -24.04 -19.55
N MET A 169 -12.42 -24.63 -18.46
CA MET A 169 -11.67 -25.62 -17.66
C MET A 169 -10.34 -25.12 -17.08
N SER A 170 -10.08 -23.82 -17.08
CA SER A 170 -8.81 -23.25 -16.64
C SER A 170 -8.95 -22.60 -15.27
N TRP A 171 -7.91 -22.75 -14.45
CA TRP A 171 -7.75 -22.00 -13.21
C TRP A 171 -6.74 -20.87 -13.47
N PRO A 172 -7.04 -19.62 -13.11
CA PRO A 172 -6.06 -18.55 -13.24
C PRO A 172 -4.95 -18.76 -12.20
N PRO A 173 -3.66 -18.86 -12.60
CA PRO A 173 -2.55 -18.99 -11.64
C PRO A 173 -2.52 -17.83 -10.61
N ALA A 174 -2.96 -16.65 -11.05
CA ALA A 174 -3.16 -15.49 -10.19
C ALA A 174 -4.11 -15.74 -9.01
N ALA A 175 -4.97 -16.77 -9.01
CA ALA A 175 -5.85 -17.03 -7.87
C ALA A 175 -5.22 -17.87 -6.75
N ASP A 176 -4.10 -18.57 -7.01
CA ASP A 176 -3.46 -19.48 -6.05
C ASP A 176 -1.96 -19.28 -5.86
N GLU A 177 -1.32 -18.41 -6.65
CA GLU A 177 0.09 -18.05 -6.52
C GLU A 177 0.26 -16.63 -5.93
N PRO A 178 0.57 -16.48 -4.62
CA PRO A 178 0.72 -15.16 -3.98
C PRO A 178 1.81 -14.27 -4.57
N THR A 179 2.72 -14.86 -5.36
CA THR A 179 3.79 -14.17 -6.09
C THR A 179 3.35 -13.64 -7.45
N ASP A 180 2.19 -14.06 -7.97
CA ASP A 180 1.65 -13.55 -9.22
C ASP A 180 1.15 -12.09 -9.02
N PRO A 181 1.51 -11.14 -9.91
CA PRO A 181 1.07 -9.75 -9.80
C PRO A 181 -0.45 -9.56 -9.78
N GLY A 182 -1.22 -10.49 -10.35
CA GLY A 182 -2.67 -10.50 -10.32
C GLY A 182 -3.26 -11.06 -9.02
N TYR A 183 -2.47 -11.67 -8.14
CA TYR A 183 -2.99 -12.25 -6.90
C TYR A 183 -3.83 -11.31 -6.04
N PRO A 184 -3.43 -10.03 -5.81
CA PRO A 184 -4.20 -9.10 -5.01
C PRO A 184 -5.62 -8.83 -5.54
N ILE A 185 -5.84 -8.89 -6.86
CA ILE A 185 -7.15 -8.66 -7.45
C ILE A 185 -7.98 -9.95 -7.54
N PHE A 186 -7.35 -11.10 -7.86
CA PHE A 186 -8.05 -12.38 -8.01
C PHE A 186 -8.42 -12.98 -6.66
N SER A 187 -7.50 -13.01 -5.69
CA SER A 187 -7.70 -13.68 -4.41
C SER A 187 -8.99 -13.26 -3.69
N PRO A 188 -9.34 -11.96 -3.59
CA PRO A 188 -10.58 -11.54 -2.93
C PRO A 188 -11.86 -12.01 -3.64
N LEU A 189 -11.88 -12.09 -4.97
CA LEU A 189 -13.06 -12.56 -5.72
C LEU A 189 -13.23 -14.06 -5.59
N PHE A 190 -12.16 -14.82 -5.81
CA PHE A 190 -12.18 -16.28 -5.72
C PHE A 190 -12.37 -16.75 -4.29
N GLY A 191 -11.76 -16.07 -3.32
CA GLY A 191 -11.98 -16.29 -1.91
C GLY A 191 -13.43 -15.99 -1.50
N ALA A 192 -14.08 -14.96 -2.05
CA ALA A 192 -15.51 -14.71 -1.83
C ALA A 192 -16.38 -15.86 -2.35
N TRP A 193 -16.12 -16.32 -3.58
CA TRP A 193 -16.84 -17.45 -4.16
C TRP A 193 -16.63 -18.74 -3.36
N GLN A 194 -15.39 -19.03 -2.97
CA GLN A 194 -15.04 -20.19 -2.15
C GLN A 194 -15.70 -20.13 -0.77
N ALA A 195 -15.72 -18.95 -0.15
CA ALA A 195 -16.35 -18.74 1.13
C ALA A 195 -17.88 -18.91 1.05
N MET A 196 -18.52 -18.44 -0.03
CA MET A 196 -19.94 -18.71 -0.28
C MET A 196 -20.20 -20.19 -0.53
N ALA A 197 -19.35 -20.88 -1.30
CA ALA A 197 -19.49 -22.32 -1.57
C ALA A 197 -19.30 -23.18 -0.30
N ASN A 198 -18.43 -22.74 0.61
CA ASN A 198 -18.19 -23.39 1.91
C ASN A 198 -19.13 -22.92 3.01
N GLU A 199 -20.11 -22.07 2.68
CA GLU A 199 -21.05 -21.46 3.63
C GLU A 199 -20.37 -20.65 4.76
N THR A 200 -19.11 -20.24 4.61
CA THR A 200 -18.46 -19.32 5.57
C THR A 200 -18.89 -17.87 5.36
N ILE A 201 -19.44 -17.56 4.19
CA ILE A 201 -20.18 -16.32 3.92
C ILE A 201 -21.63 -16.70 3.56
N ILE A 202 -22.60 -16.19 4.31
CA ILE A 202 -24.03 -16.39 4.06
C ILE A 202 -24.57 -15.22 3.26
N ALA A 203 -25.27 -15.52 2.17
CA ALA A 203 -26.00 -14.57 1.35
C ALA A 203 -27.47 -14.46 1.80
N THR A 204 -27.88 -13.29 2.28
CA THR A 204 -29.27 -12.99 2.64
C THR A 204 -29.91 -12.06 1.63
N GLU A 205 -31.09 -12.42 1.13
CA GLU A 205 -31.82 -11.61 0.16
C GLU A 205 -32.37 -10.32 0.79
N GLN A 206 -32.00 -9.17 0.23
CA GLN A 206 -32.46 -7.85 0.63
C GLN A 206 -33.47 -7.29 -0.38
N PRO A 207 -34.62 -6.78 0.07
CA PRO A 207 -35.64 -6.26 -0.83
C PRO A 207 -35.20 -4.95 -1.48
N VAL A 208 -35.32 -4.87 -2.80
CA VAL A 208 -35.07 -3.64 -3.56
C VAL A 208 -36.14 -2.59 -3.27
N ARG A 209 -35.71 -1.35 -2.96
CA ARG A 209 -36.60 -0.20 -2.74
C ARG A 209 -37.51 0.06 -3.95
N ALA A 210 -38.76 0.46 -3.71
CA ALA A 210 -39.75 0.66 -4.77
C ALA A 210 -39.34 1.70 -5.82
N ALA A 211 -38.63 2.76 -5.42
CA ALA A 211 -38.12 3.79 -6.33
C ALA A 211 -37.14 3.23 -7.38
N ILE A 212 -36.22 2.36 -6.94
CA ILE A 212 -35.25 1.69 -7.81
C ILE A 212 -35.97 0.74 -8.78
N ARG A 213 -36.96 -0.03 -8.31
CA ARG A 213 -37.78 -0.88 -9.20
C ARG A 213 -38.52 -0.06 -10.25
N LYS A 214 -39.01 1.13 -9.90
CA LYS A 214 -39.67 2.05 -10.84
C LYS A 214 -38.67 2.55 -11.90
N GLN A 215 -37.47 2.94 -11.50
CA GLN A 215 -36.41 3.38 -12.41
C GLN A 215 -35.98 2.26 -13.38
N ALA A 216 -35.80 1.04 -12.86
CA ALA A 216 -35.47 -0.12 -13.67
C ALA A 216 -36.53 -0.43 -14.73
N ARG A 217 -37.81 -0.37 -14.35
CA ARG A 217 -38.93 -0.52 -15.30
C ARG A 217 -38.92 0.55 -16.39
N ALA A 218 -38.53 1.79 -16.07
CA ALA A 218 -38.43 2.87 -17.04
C ALA A 218 -37.37 2.59 -18.11
N ILE A 219 -36.31 1.84 -17.77
CA ILE A 219 -35.27 1.41 -18.71
C ILE A 219 -35.47 -0.04 -19.21
N GLY A 220 -36.63 -0.64 -18.97
CA GLY A 220 -36.99 -1.97 -19.48
C GLY A 220 -36.29 -3.16 -18.82
N VAL A 221 -35.76 -3.00 -17.60
CA VAL A 221 -35.03 -4.07 -16.88
C VAL A 221 -35.73 -4.39 -15.56
N GLN A 222 -35.68 -5.66 -15.14
CA GLN A 222 -36.12 -6.11 -13.82
C GLN A 222 -34.93 -6.16 -12.87
N VAL A 223 -35.00 -5.43 -11.74
CA VAL A 223 -33.94 -5.48 -10.71
C VAL A 223 -34.00 -6.81 -9.99
N ALA A 224 -32.87 -7.54 -10.00
CA ALA A 224 -32.68 -8.68 -9.12
C ALA A 224 -32.58 -8.21 -7.65
N PRO A 225 -33.02 -9.00 -6.67
CA PRO A 225 -32.73 -8.70 -5.28
C PRO A 225 -31.22 -8.72 -5.01
N VAL A 226 -30.79 -7.97 -4.00
CA VAL A 226 -29.39 -7.94 -3.57
C VAL A 226 -29.18 -9.05 -2.57
N LEU A 227 -28.14 -9.84 -2.75
CA LEU A 227 -27.64 -10.74 -1.73
C LEU A 227 -26.65 -10.00 -0.84
N ALA A 228 -27.08 -9.62 0.37
CA ALA A 228 -26.17 -9.10 1.38
C ALA A 228 -25.43 -10.28 2.01
N CYS A 229 -24.12 -10.30 1.79
CA CYS A 229 -23.21 -11.36 2.19
C CYS A 229 -22.50 -10.95 3.49
N THR A 230 -22.65 -11.80 4.50
CA THR A 230 -22.04 -11.62 5.83
C THR A 230 -21.27 -12.88 6.19
N ALA A 231 -20.05 -12.72 6.74
CA ALA A 231 -19.29 -13.87 7.21
C ALA A 231 -19.95 -14.47 8.45
N ILE A 232 -20.01 -15.81 8.51
CA ILE A 232 -20.26 -16.49 9.77
C ILE A 232 -19.01 -16.27 10.61
N GLN A 233 -19.12 -15.49 11.68
CA GLN A 233 -18.10 -15.55 12.74
C GLN A 233 -18.06 -17.01 13.17
N ALA A 234 -16.95 -17.70 12.86
CA ALA A 234 -16.76 -19.06 13.34
C ALA A 234 -17.07 -19.03 14.85
N PRO A 235 -17.99 -19.88 15.35
CA PRO A 235 -18.13 -20.01 16.79
C PRO A 235 -16.73 -20.33 17.28
N LEU A 236 -16.18 -19.47 18.15
CA LEU A 236 -14.93 -19.73 18.86
C LEU A 236 -15.01 -21.18 19.31
N ALA A 237 -14.22 -22.04 18.66
CA ALA A 237 -14.35 -23.46 18.86
C ALA A 237 -14.07 -23.71 20.34
N ASP A 238 -15.09 -24.12 21.08
CA ASP A 238 -14.97 -24.58 22.45
C ASP A 238 -14.17 -25.89 22.39
N THR A 239 -12.85 -25.75 22.39
CA THR A 239 -11.89 -26.84 22.31
C THR A 239 -11.89 -27.55 23.65
N GLY A 240 -12.88 -28.42 23.85
CA GLY A 240 -13.04 -29.32 24.99
C GLY A 240 -11.94 -30.38 25.14
N ALA A 241 -10.67 -29.97 25.08
CA ALA A 241 -9.53 -30.75 25.48
C ALA A 241 -9.18 -30.38 26.93
N SER A 242 -9.68 -31.18 27.88
CA SER A 242 -9.20 -31.15 29.26
C SER A 242 -7.73 -31.58 29.31
N ILE A 243 -6.83 -30.60 29.39
CA ILE A 243 -5.40 -30.80 29.64
C ILE A 243 -5.22 -31.05 31.15
N PRO A 244 -4.30 -31.95 31.58
CA PRO A 244 -4.06 -32.23 32.99
C PRO A 244 -3.62 -30.97 33.76
N GLU A 245 -4.28 -30.72 34.88
CA GLU A 245 -4.24 -29.50 35.71
C GLU A 245 -2.94 -29.29 36.52
N ASP A 246 -1.83 -29.93 36.15
CA ASP A 246 -0.56 -29.82 36.88
C ASP A 246 0.51 -29.06 36.07
N GLY A 247 0.55 -27.74 36.27
CA GLY A 247 1.82 -27.00 36.33
C GLY A 247 2.31 -26.24 35.10
N LEU A 248 1.44 -25.90 34.13
CA LEU A 248 1.77 -24.88 33.12
C LEU A 248 1.11 -23.55 33.50
N PRO A 249 1.86 -22.42 33.56
CA PRO A 249 1.27 -21.11 33.82
C PRO A 249 0.24 -20.78 32.74
N ASP A 250 -0.92 -20.31 33.20
CA ASP A 250 -2.14 -20.02 32.46
C ASP A 250 -1.93 -19.56 31.02
N ALA A 251 -2.65 -20.21 30.12
CA ALA A 251 -2.70 -19.89 28.70
C ALA A 251 -3.15 -18.43 28.50
N ARG A 252 -2.19 -17.63 28.06
CA ARG A 252 -2.25 -16.30 27.44
C ARG A 252 -3.65 -15.87 26.98
N ILE A 253 -4.33 -15.10 27.83
CA ILE A 253 -5.21 -14.04 27.34
C ILE A 253 -4.27 -12.99 26.76
N VAL A 254 -4.01 -13.03 25.45
CA VAL A 254 -3.55 -11.82 24.75
C VAL A 254 -4.66 -10.81 24.99
N ALA A 255 -4.38 -9.73 25.72
CA ALA A 255 -5.40 -8.72 25.96
C ALA A 255 -5.95 -8.29 24.59
N GLU A 256 -7.28 -8.38 24.41
CA GLU A 256 -7.99 -7.94 23.20
C GLU A 256 -7.43 -6.66 22.53
N PRO A 257 -6.92 -5.63 23.25
CA PRO A 257 -6.32 -4.45 22.62
C PRO A 257 -5.09 -4.68 21.72
N TYR A 258 -4.45 -5.85 21.72
CA TYR A 258 -3.19 -6.08 20.99
C TYR A 258 -3.28 -7.07 19.82
N GLN A 259 -4.48 -7.51 19.43
CA GLN A 259 -4.65 -8.47 18.32
C GLN A 259 -4.13 -7.94 16.96
N TRP A 260 -4.09 -6.61 16.78
CA TRP A 260 -3.58 -5.98 15.56
C TRP A 260 -2.05 -6.09 15.40
N ILE A 261 -1.31 -6.39 16.47
CA ILE A 261 0.16 -6.46 16.45
C ILE A 261 0.66 -7.54 15.49
N GLU A 262 0.02 -8.72 15.50
CA GLU A 262 0.42 -9.84 14.63
C GLU A 262 0.25 -9.47 13.16
N GLY A 263 -0.91 -8.93 12.78
CA GLY A 263 -1.15 -8.45 11.42
C GLY A 263 -0.22 -7.32 10.99
N LEU A 264 0.10 -6.37 11.89
CA LEU A 264 1.08 -5.32 11.60
C LEU A 264 2.48 -5.89 11.41
N TYR A 265 2.90 -6.83 12.26
CA TYR A 265 4.19 -7.48 12.16
C TYR A 265 4.33 -8.21 10.84
N GLU A 266 3.35 -9.04 10.47
CA GLU A 266 3.35 -9.79 9.20
C GLU A 266 3.39 -8.86 7.98
N ALA A 267 2.53 -7.84 7.97
CA ALA A 267 2.50 -6.85 6.88
C ALA A 267 3.84 -6.12 6.75
N THR A 268 4.42 -5.69 7.88
CA THR A 268 5.71 -4.99 7.89
C THR A 268 6.86 -5.90 7.49
N ALA A 269 6.88 -7.15 7.97
CA ALA A 269 7.90 -8.13 7.61
C ALA A 269 7.87 -8.43 6.11
N TRP A 270 6.68 -8.68 5.56
CA TRP A 270 6.51 -8.91 4.12
C TRP A 270 6.97 -7.69 3.31
N ARG A 271 6.56 -6.49 3.74
CA ARG A 271 6.90 -5.23 3.07
C ARG A 271 8.41 -5.02 2.99
N ILE A 272 9.11 -5.14 4.12
CA ILE A 272 10.55 -4.95 4.17
C ILE A 272 11.28 -6.08 3.43
N ALA A 273 10.81 -7.32 3.51
CA ALA A 273 11.38 -8.44 2.77
C ALA A 273 11.29 -8.21 1.24
N LYS A 274 10.18 -7.65 0.75
CA LYS A 274 10.03 -7.25 -0.67
C LYS A 274 11.06 -6.20 -1.07
N ILE A 275 11.20 -5.13 -0.28
CA ILE A 275 12.19 -4.07 -0.51
C ILE A 275 13.61 -4.66 -0.54
N GLU A 276 13.96 -5.50 0.44
CA GLU A 276 15.25 -6.18 0.48
C GLU A 276 15.49 -7.06 -0.74
N TYR A 277 14.49 -7.86 -1.13
CA TYR A 277 14.57 -8.77 -2.27
C TYR A 277 14.87 -8.01 -3.57
N GLU A 278 14.11 -6.96 -3.86
CA GLU A 278 14.29 -6.15 -5.07
C GLU A 278 15.67 -5.45 -5.10
N LEU A 279 16.17 -4.98 -3.94
CA LEU A 279 17.51 -4.43 -3.83
C LEU A 279 18.60 -5.49 -4.08
N ARG A 280 18.45 -6.70 -3.54
CA ARG A 280 19.38 -7.81 -3.79
C ARG A 280 19.37 -8.26 -5.25
N GLU A 281 18.20 -8.28 -5.88
CA GLU A 281 18.06 -8.61 -7.29
C GLU A 281 18.78 -7.56 -8.16
N ARG A 282 18.57 -6.28 -7.85
CA ARG A 282 19.14 -5.17 -8.61
C ARG A 282 20.64 -4.98 -8.37
N PHE A 283 21.12 -5.24 -7.15
CA PHE A 283 22.51 -5.09 -6.75
C PHE A 283 23.02 -6.35 -6.03
N PRO A 284 23.29 -7.46 -6.76
CA PRO A 284 23.69 -8.72 -6.15
C PRO A 284 24.95 -8.60 -5.30
N GLY A 285 24.88 -8.96 -4.02
CA GLY A 285 26.01 -8.91 -3.08
C GLY A 285 26.28 -7.53 -2.45
N ILE A 286 25.42 -6.53 -2.69
CA ILE A 286 25.67 -5.16 -2.22
C ILE A 286 25.72 -5.05 -0.70
N PHE A 287 24.87 -5.77 0.03
CA PHE A 287 24.80 -5.65 1.48
C PHE A 287 26.07 -6.18 2.14
N GLU A 288 26.64 -7.25 1.62
CA GLU A 288 27.91 -7.83 2.08
C GLU A 288 29.07 -6.85 1.82
N LEU A 289 29.09 -6.20 0.66
CA LEU A 289 30.09 -5.17 0.32
C LEU A 289 29.99 -3.95 1.23
N LEU A 290 28.79 -3.40 1.42
CA LEU A 290 28.57 -2.24 2.26
C LEU A 290 28.91 -2.54 3.73
N ASN A 291 28.52 -3.71 4.25
CA ASN A 291 28.88 -4.14 5.60
C ASN A 291 30.40 -4.30 5.76
N HIS A 292 31.09 -4.84 4.75
CA HIS A 292 32.54 -4.95 4.76
C HIS A 292 33.21 -3.56 4.84
N GLU A 293 32.75 -2.59 4.04
CA GLU A 293 33.29 -1.23 4.08
C GLU A 293 32.99 -0.54 5.42
N ALA A 294 31.76 -0.62 5.92
CA ALA A 294 31.36 -0.01 7.19
C ALA A 294 32.11 -0.60 8.40
N ALA A 295 32.54 -1.86 8.32
CA ALA A 295 33.33 -2.52 9.37
C ALA A 295 34.81 -2.08 9.40
N ARG A 296 35.29 -1.36 8.38
CA ARG A 296 36.66 -0.84 8.39
C ARG A 296 36.74 0.29 9.41
N GLU A 297 37.75 0.24 10.28
CA GLU A 297 38.04 1.38 11.15
C GLU A 297 38.36 2.60 10.27
N ASN A 298 37.46 3.57 10.24
CA ASN A 298 37.64 4.81 9.50
C ASN A 298 37.49 6.02 10.44
N PRO A 299 38.57 6.80 10.66
CA PRO A 299 38.52 8.00 11.50
C PRO A 299 37.81 9.20 10.84
N ASP A 300 37.42 9.11 9.56
CA ASP A 300 37.02 10.28 8.77
C ASP A 300 35.55 10.71 8.96
N TRP A 301 34.71 9.89 9.61
CA TRP A 301 33.33 10.27 9.95
C TRP A 301 32.91 9.89 11.38
N PRO A 302 31.89 10.57 11.94
CA PRO A 302 31.42 10.30 13.29
C PRO A 302 30.82 8.90 13.44
N ARG A 303 30.99 8.30 14.64
CA ARG A 303 30.51 6.95 14.95
C ARG A 303 29.00 6.74 14.80
N TRP A 304 28.19 7.80 14.89
CA TRP A 304 26.74 7.68 14.70
C TRP A 304 26.37 7.46 13.24
N CYS A 305 27.21 7.89 12.29
CA CYS A 305 27.05 7.64 10.86
C CYS A 305 27.58 6.25 10.54
N TRP A 306 26.71 5.33 10.11
CA TRP A 306 27.12 3.97 9.74
C TRP A 306 28.07 3.97 8.53
N LEU A 307 27.64 4.59 7.43
CA LEU A 307 28.44 4.77 6.22
C LEU A 307 27.93 6.01 5.45
N PRO A 308 28.78 7.01 5.16
CA PRO A 308 28.37 8.18 4.37
C PRO A 308 27.80 7.81 3.01
N LEU A 309 26.77 8.51 2.50
CA LEU A 309 26.22 8.19 1.17
C LEU A 309 27.25 8.38 0.07
N GLN A 310 28.20 9.30 0.22
CA GLN A 310 29.29 9.43 -0.74
C GLN A 310 30.08 8.12 -0.89
N ARG A 311 30.34 7.39 0.21
CA ARG A 311 31.03 6.09 0.14
C ARG A 311 30.16 5.00 -0.47
N VAL A 312 28.85 5.04 -0.21
CA VAL A 312 27.88 4.17 -0.91
C VAL A 312 27.90 4.44 -2.42
N ALA A 313 28.02 5.72 -2.82
CA ALA A 313 28.10 6.12 -4.23
C ALA A 313 29.34 5.55 -4.89
N ASP A 314 30.51 5.72 -4.24
CA ASP A 314 31.79 5.21 -4.72
C ASP A 314 31.71 3.68 -4.94
N ILE A 315 31.18 2.93 -3.96
CA ILE A 315 31.01 1.47 -4.07
C ILE A 315 30.08 1.08 -5.22
N LEU A 316 28.96 1.78 -5.39
CA LEU A 316 28.02 1.52 -6.48
C LEU A 316 28.63 1.84 -7.84
N GLU A 317 29.42 2.90 -7.95
CA GLU A 317 30.13 3.25 -9.17
C GLU A 317 31.18 2.20 -9.55
N GLU A 318 31.96 1.72 -8.58
CA GLU A 318 33.00 0.72 -8.78
C GLU A 318 32.47 -0.67 -9.11
N ASN A 319 31.38 -1.11 -8.47
CA ASN A 319 30.90 -2.50 -8.53
C ASN A 319 29.66 -2.70 -9.42
N TYR A 320 28.87 -1.65 -9.64
CA TYR A 320 27.63 -1.70 -10.41
C TYR A 320 27.56 -0.53 -11.41
N PRO A 321 28.54 -0.41 -12.33
CA PRO A 321 28.58 0.69 -13.28
C PRO A 321 27.33 0.67 -14.18
N ASP A 322 26.57 1.76 -14.16
CA ASP A 322 25.41 1.95 -15.04
C ASP A 322 25.91 2.46 -16.40
N PRO A 323 25.73 1.71 -17.50
CA PRO A 323 26.14 2.17 -18.83
C PRO A 323 25.28 3.32 -19.36
N SER A 324 24.16 3.64 -18.69
CA SER A 324 23.23 4.69 -19.10
C SER A 324 23.45 5.99 -18.32
N SER A 325 23.65 7.09 -19.04
CA SER A 325 23.69 8.44 -18.45
C SER A 325 22.31 8.94 -18.01
N ALA A 326 21.23 8.25 -18.39
CA ALA A 326 19.85 8.63 -18.11
C ALA A 326 19.41 8.36 -16.66
N GLY A 327 20.22 7.66 -15.86
CA GLY A 327 19.84 7.16 -14.55
C GLY A 327 20.18 8.01 -13.32
N PHE A 328 20.82 9.19 -13.45
CA PHE A 328 21.39 9.89 -12.28
C PHE A 328 20.41 10.11 -11.11
N VAL A 329 19.18 10.56 -11.39
CA VAL A 329 18.14 10.78 -10.36
C VAL A 329 17.71 9.46 -9.71
N HIS A 330 17.44 8.43 -10.53
CA HIS A 330 17.09 7.11 -10.04
C HIS A 330 18.22 6.50 -9.19
N ARG A 331 19.47 6.69 -9.62
CA ARG A 331 20.66 6.20 -8.93
C ARG A 331 20.87 6.90 -7.58
N THR A 332 20.68 8.22 -7.53
CA THR A 332 20.77 8.99 -6.28
C THR A 332 19.70 8.55 -5.28
N ARG A 333 18.50 8.23 -5.77
CA ARG A 333 17.43 7.66 -4.94
C ARG A 333 17.78 6.27 -4.42
N HIS A 334 18.19 5.34 -5.30
CA HIS A 334 18.55 3.98 -4.89
C HIS A 334 19.72 3.93 -3.91
N LEU A 335 20.67 4.84 -4.05
CA LEU A 335 21.77 5.02 -3.12
C LEU A 335 21.30 5.28 -1.69
N ALA A 336 20.39 6.23 -1.48
CA ALA A 336 19.84 6.51 -0.16
C ALA A 336 18.99 5.35 0.38
N ILE A 337 18.23 4.67 -0.48
CA ILE A 337 17.44 3.48 -0.09
C ILE A 337 18.37 2.34 0.35
N LEU A 338 19.42 2.05 -0.42
CA LEU A 338 20.41 1.02 -0.11
C LEU A 338 21.10 1.31 1.22
N ALA A 339 21.54 2.55 1.43
CA ALA A 339 22.16 2.98 2.68
C ALA A 339 21.22 2.81 3.88
N ALA A 340 19.95 3.21 3.72
CA ALA A 340 18.94 3.07 4.77
C ALA A 340 18.73 1.60 5.15
N VAL A 341 18.51 0.72 4.16
CA VAL A 341 18.25 -0.71 4.41
C VAL A 341 19.50 -1.39 4.98
N ALA A 342 20.69 -1.08 4.47
CA ALA A 342 21.92 -1.68 4.96
C ALA A 342 22.26 -1.23 6.40
N ALA A 343 22.13 0.06 6.71
CA ALA A 343 22.27 0.59 8.07
C ALA A 343 21.24 0.00 9.03
N TRP A 344 20.01 -0.25 8.56
CA TRP A 344 18.94 -0.85 9.36
C TRP A 344 19.23 -2.32 9.69
N LYS A 345 19.72 -3.08 8.71
CA LYS A 345 20.17 -4.46 8.92
C LYS A 345 21.36 -4.53 9.89
N ALA A 346 22.34 -3.64 9.72
CA ALA A 346 23.48 -3.52 10.64
C ALA A 346 23.06 -3.13 12.07
N SER A 347 21.92 -2.43 12.21
CA SER A 347 21.33 -2.06 13.49
C SER A 347 20.51 -3.18 14.16
N GLY A 348 20.44 -4.38 13.57
CA GLY A 348 19.66 -5.50 14.12
C GLY A 348 18.18 -5.49 13.73
N CYS A 349 17.83 -4.82 12.63
CA CYS A 349 16.49 -4.77 12.06
C CYS A 349 15.38 -4.21 12.98
N PRO A 350 15.59 -3.09 13.71
CA PRO A 350 14.56 -2.51 14.59
C PRO A 350 13.39 -1.93 13.79
N VAL A 351 12.18 -2.34 14.16
CA VAL A 351 10.92 -1.78 13.68
C VAL A 351 10.20 -1.17 14.87
N VAL A 352 9.79 0.09 14.77
CA VAL A 352 9.10 0.79 15.86
C VAL A 352 7.70 1.21 15.42
N HIS A 353 6.71 0.92 16.27
CA HIS A 353 5.36 1.44 16.12
C HIS A 353 5.07 2.47 17.22
N PRO A 354 4.86 3.75 16.89
CA PRO A 354 4.53 4.78 17.87
C PRO A 354 3.08 4.68 18.31
N HIS A 355 2.83 4.75 19.61
CA HIS A 355 1.48 4.89 20.15
C HIS A 355 0.78 6.12 19.55
N THR A 356 -0.54 6.02 19.28
CA THR A 356 -1.32 7.08 18.59
C THR A 356 -1.21 8.44 19.27
N ASP A 357 -1.19 8.44 20.60
CA ASP A 357 -1.16 9.66 21.43
C ASP A 357 0.18 10.40 21.36
N LEU A 358 1.23 9.78 20.80
CA LEU A 358 2.51 10.47 20.63
C LEU A 358 2.43 11.59 19.62
N GLN A 359 1.54 11.51 18.62
CA GLN A 359 1.41 12.56 17.60
C GLN A 359 1.02 13.89 18.23
N ASP A 360 0.04 13.89 19.15
CA ASP A 360 -0.41 15.10 19.83
C ASP A 360 0.67 15.65 20.78
N ARG A 361 1.45 14.76 21.40
CA ARG A 361 2.52 15.14 22.33
C ARG A 361 3.75 15.72 21.64
N THR A 362 4.13 15.20 20.48
CA THR A 362 5.29 15.70 19.72
C THR A 362 4.94 16.94 18.89
N ARG A 363 3.64 17.23 18.71
CA ARG A 363 3.14 18.37 17.95
C ARG A 363 3.74 19.74 18.34
N PRO A 364 3.98 20.07 19.62
CA PRO A 364 4.63 21.34 19.98
C PRO A 364 6.08 21.45 19.46
N GLY A 365 6.72 20.33 19.15
CA GLY A 365 8.11 20.24 18.68
C GLY A 365 8.29 20.12 17.17
N ILE A 366 7.24 20.22 16.34
CA ILE A 366 7.34 19.98 14.88
C ILE A 366 8.33 20.88 14.15
N ASP A 367 8.64 22.06 14.69
CA ASP A 367 9.60 23.01 14.10
C ASP A 367 10.86 23.17 14.96
N VAL A 368 11.11 22.27 15.91
CA VAL A 368 12.35 22.26 16.71
C VAL A 368 13.34 21.30 16.07
N LEU A 369 14.58 21.75 15.85
CA LEU A 369 15.64 20.90 15.33
C LEU A 369 16.78 20.74 16.34
N PRO A 370 16.88 19.58 17.03
CA PRO A 370 17.98 19.33 17.95
C PRO A 370 19.29 19.11 17.19
N ALA A 371 20.29 19.97 17.41
CA ALA A 371 21.59 19.87 16.75
C ALA A 371 22.36 18.58 17.11
N ASP A 372 22.08 17.99 18.27
CA ASP A 372 22.72 16.77 18.77
C ASP A 372 21.98 15.47 18.39
N LEU A 373 20.87 15.58 17.63
CA LEU A 373 20.00 14.45 17.28
C LEU A 373 20.77 13.25 16.70
N PRO A 374 21.74 13.40 15.78
CA PRO A 374 22.48 12.26 15.24
C PRO A 374 23.20 11.44 16.31
N ALA A 375 23.76 12.10 17.32
CA ALA A 375 24.50 11.44 18.39
C ALA A 375 23.59 10.79 19.43
N ARG A 376 22.30 11.16 19.45
CA ARG A 376 21.29 10.59 20.36
C ARG A 376 20.50 9.44 19.75
N LEU A 377 20.55 9.24 18.44
CA LEU A 377 19.88 8.11 17.80
C LEU A 377 20.32 6.79 18.44
N PRO A 378 19.38 5.93 18.85
CA PRO A 378 19.71 4.71 19.59
C PRO A 378 20.39 3.65 18.71
N VAL A 379 20.22 3.76 17.40
CA VAL A 379 20.77 2.87 16.36
C VAL A 379 21.11 3.68 15.11
N HIS A 380 21.88 3.13 14.18
CA HIS A 380 22.23 3.83 12.94
C HIS A 380 21.02 4.07 12.03
N CYS A 381 20.08 3.13 12.02
CA CYS A 381 18.84 3.26 11.26
C CYS A 381 17.73 2.44 11.91
N LEU A 382 16.51 2.97 11.88
CA LEU A 382 15.30 2.28 12.31
C LEU A 382 14.19 2.43 11.26
N TYR A 383 13.26 1.49 11.23
CA TYR A 383 12.04 1.60 10.42
C TYR A 383 10.85 1.90 11.34
N VAL A 384 10.13 2.99 11.07
CA VAL A 384 8.88 3.31 11.77
C VAL A 384 7.71 2.78 10.96
N THR A 385 6.82 2.00 11.58
CA THR A 385 5.69 1.35 10.90
C THR A 385 4.34 1.79 11.48
N PHE A 386 3.33 1.82 10.62
CA PHE A 386 1.95 2.15 10.94
C PHE A 386 1.00 1.15 10.26
N PRO A 387 -0.03 0.66 10.99
CA PRO A 387 -1.04 -0.17 10.38
C PRO A 387 -1.89 0.65 9.42
N THR A 388 -2.26 0.05 8.30
CA THR A 388 -3.23 0.58 7.34
C THR A 388 -4.22 -0.50 6.95
N LEU A 389 -5.30 -0.11 6.28
CA LEU A 389 -6.28 -1.07 5.77
C LEU A 389 -5.71 -1.99 4.67
N ALA A 390 -4.63 -1.57 3.99
CA ALA A 390 -4.01 -2.29 2.87
C ALA A 390 -2.69 -2.98 3.25
N GLY A 391 -2.30 -2.99 4.53
CA GLY A 391 -1.02 -3.53 5.00
C GLY A 391 -0.32 -2.59 5.97
N SER A 392 1.00 -2.44 5.86
CA SER A 392 1.78 -1.50 6.66
C SER A 392 2.38 -0.40 5.78
N LEU A 393 2.38 0.83 6.28
CA LEU A 393 3.18 1.92 5.74
C LEU A 393 4.23 2.33 6.76
N GLY A 394 5.26 3.03 6.31
CA GLY A 394 6.32 3.41 7.21
C GLY A 394 7.39 4.27 6.58
N TRP A 395 8.53 4.30 7.24
CA TRP A 395 9.72 4.96 6.72
C TRP A 395 10.96 4.51 7.46
N PHE A 396 12.07 4.45 6.73
CA PHE A 396 13.39 4.37 7.34
C PHE A 396 13.84 5.78 7.74
N VAL A 397 14.58 5.87 8.84
CA VAL A 397 15.35 7.07 9.19
C VAL A 397 16.75 6.67 9.59
N PHE A 398 17.73 7.42 9.08
CA PHE A 398 19.13 7.27 9.45
C PHE A 398 19.81 8.62 9.46
N ALA A 399 20.86 8.76 10.28
CA ALA A 399 21.73 9.91 10.26
C ALA A 399 22.94 9.65 9.35
N GLU A 400 23.33 10.68 8.63
CA GLU A 400 24.43 10.66 7.68
C GLU A 400 25.42 11.80 7.96
N TRP A 401 26.69 11.55 7.66
CA TRP A 401 27.73 12.55 7.58
C TRP A 401 28.17 12.78 6.14
N ASN A 402 28.05 14.02 5.64
CA ASN A 402 28.60 14.43 4.36
C ASN A 402 30.07 14.85 4.56
N PRO A 403 31.06 14.06 4.07
CA PRO A 403 32.47 14.36 4.30
C PRO A 403 32.97 15.59 3.55
N ASN A 404 32.33 15.95 2.42
CA ASN A 404 32.72 17.10 1.60
C ASN A 404 32.31 18.42 2.27
N GLU A 405 31.13 18.43 2.89
CA GLU A 405 30.54 19.61 3.50
C GLU A 405 30.71 19.63 5.02
N GLN A 406 31.28 18.57 5.60
CA GLN A 406 31.41 18.34 7.04
C GLN A 406 30.11 18.63 7.79
N ARG A 407 29.02 18.06 7.28
CA ARG A 407 27.67 18.34 7.76
C ARG A 407 26.93 17.05 8.10
N SER A 408 26.16 17.10 9.18
CA SER A 408 25.21 16.07 9.55
C SER A 408 23.89 16.24 8.82
N GLU A 409 23.31 15.13 8.38
CA GLU A 409 22.03 15.07 7.69
C GLU A 409 21.17 13.98 8.34
N LEU A 410 19.86 14.20 8.42
CA LEU A 410 18.88 13.19 8.77
C LEU A 410 18.12 12.83 7.50
N THR A 411 18.14 11.57 7.10
CA THR A 411 17.52 11.14 5.85
C THR A 411 16.36 10.21 6.12
N PHE A 412 15.21 10.55 5.53
CA PHE A 412 14.00 9.74 5.55
C PHE A 412 13.83 9.02 4.22
N VAL A 413 13.52 7.73 4.28
CA VAL A 413 13.07 6.94 3.12
C VAL A 413 11.63 6.52 3.38
N PHE A 414 10.69 7.24 2.77
CA PHE A 414 9.26 7.06 2.97
C PHE A 414 8.72 5.90 2.14
N ASP A 415 8.02 5.02 2.85
CA ASP A 415 7.28 3.89 2.33
C ASP A 415 5.77 4.19 2.45
N THR A 416 5.25 4.93 1.48
CA THR A 416 3.88 5.46 1.46
C THR A 416 2.90 4.64 0.64
N HIS A 417 3.35 3.53 0.06
CA HIS A 417 2.56 2.65 -0.80
C HIS A 417 2.75 1.21 -0.38
N THR A 418 1.65 0.54 -0.01
CA THR A 418 1.69 -0.82 0.59
C THR A 418 2.13 -1.90 -0.40
N GLU A 419 1.93 -1.68 -1.70
CA GLU A 419 2.10 -2.72 -2.72
C GLU A 419 3.27 -2.45 -3.68
N ASP A 420 3.88 -1.27 -3.64
CA ASP A 420 4.84 -0.84 -4.67
C ASP A 420 6.27 -1.27 -4.41
N GLY A 421 7.11 -1.42 -5.43
CA GLY A 421 8.53 -1.77 -5.22
C GLY A 421 9.39 -0.65 -4.61
N VAL A 422 10.70 -0.92 -4.54
CA VAL A 422 11.78 0.03 -4.23
C VAL A 422 11.66 1.33 -5.03
N ASP A 423 11.08 1.26 -6.22
CA ASP A 423 10.97 2.40 -7.13
C ASP A 423 9.91 3.44 -6.74
N ASN A 424 9.04 3.17 -5.78
CA ASN A 424 8.08 4.17 -5.26
C ASN A 424 8.42 4.67 -3.87
N LEU A 425 9.56 4.24 -3.30
CA LEU A 425 10.09 4.85 -2.09
C LEU A 425 10.55 6.28 -2.39
N THR A 426 10.17 7.23 -1.53
CA THR A 426 10.58 8.63 -1.67
C THR A 426 11.63 9.00 -0.64
N VAL A 427 12.68 9.70 -1.05
CA VAL A 427 13.81 10.06 -0.19
C VAL A 427 13.74 11.54 0.12
N GLN A 428 13.82 11.88 1.40
CA GLN A 428 13.89 13.26 1.88
C GLN A 428 15.07 13.41 2.85
N PRO A 429 16.21 13.96 2.41
CA PRO A 429 17.25 14.41 3.33
C PRO A 429 16.80 15.68 4.05
N LEU A 430 17.40 15.92 5.21
CA LEU A 430 17.23 17.11 6.03
C LEU A 430 18.61 17.50 6.57
N HIS A 431 19.12 18.65 6.14
CA HIS A 431 20.39 19.17 6.60
C HIS A 431 20.22 19.65 8.04
N LEU A 432 21.01 19.12 8.97
CA LEU A 432 20.89 19.47 10.39
C LEU A 432 21.61 20.79 10.69
N VAL A 433 21.06 21.87 10.16
CA VAL A 433 21.55 23.24 10.28
C VAL A 433 20.45 24.18 10.74
N GLY A 434 20.84 25.27 11.40
CA GLY A 434 19.87 26.22 11.98
C GLY A 434 19.35 25.74 13.34
N GLN A 435 18.21 26.29 13.74
CA GLN A 435 17.54 25.97 15.01
C GLN A 435 16.14 25.37 14.82
N SER A 436 15.62 25.39 13.59
CA SER A 436 14.27 24.90 13.27
C SER A 436 14.25 23.94 12.09
N VAL A 437 13.22 23.10 12.03
CA VAL A 437 13.01 22.18 10.89
C VAL A 437 12.78 22.98 9.61
N ARG A 438 12.09 24.12 9.69
CA ARG A 438 11.92 25.04 8.57
C ARG A 438 13.25 25.54 8.01
N GLU A 439 14.16 26.01 8.87
CA GLU A 439 15.48 26.50 8.45
C GLU A 439 16.29 25.40 7.77
N ALA A 440 16.29 24.20 8.36
CA ALA A 440 16.92 23.02 7.79
C ALA A 440 16.33 22.64 6.42
N LEU A 441 15.01 22.58 6.29
CA LEU A 441 14.34 22.30 5.02
C LEU A 441 14.67 23.35 3.96
N SER A 442 14.67 24.63 4.34
CA SER A 442 15.05 25.73 3.44
C SER A 442 16.50 25.56 2.96
N ALA A 443 17.43 25.24 3.85
CA ALA A 443 18.83 25.00 3.50
C ALA A 443 18.99 23.76 2.59
N THR A 444 18.28 22.67 2.88
CA THR A 444 18.30 21.45 2.05
C THR A 444 17.75 21.70 0.66
N GLN A 445 16.57 22.30 0.54
CA GLN A 445 15.95 22.56 -0.76
C GLN A 445 16.77 23.55 -1.58
N SER A 446 17.36 24.57 -0.94
CA SER A 446 18.28 25.49 -1.63
C SER A 446 19.49 24.75 -2.21
N ALA A 447 20.13 23.88 -1.42
CA ALA A 447 21.28 23.10 -1.87
C ALA A 447 20.91 22.13 -3.02
N MET A 448 19.76 21.46 -2.92
CA MET A 448 19.24 20.59 -3.97
C MET A 448 18.96 21.34 -5.27
N LEU A 449 18.28 22.49 -5.20
CA LEU A 449 17.98 23.32 -6.36
C LEU A 449 19.26 23.87 -7.00
N MET A 450 20.21 24.37 -6.19
CA MET A 450 21.50 24.84 -6.69
C MET A 450 22.28 23.74 -7.41
N ARG A 451 22.28 22.50 -6.86
CA ARG A 451 22.91 21.35 -7.51
C ARG A 451 22.21 21.00 -8.83
N LEU A 452 20.89 20.99 -8.86
CA LEU A 452 20.12 20.72 -10.08
C LEU A 452 20.36 21.78 -11.16
N MET A 453 20.38 23.06 -10.79
CA MET A 453 20.68 24.18 -11.68
C MET A 453 22.11 24.07 -12.24
N THR A 454 23.09 23.77 -11.37
CA THR A 454 24.49 23.54 -11.78
C THR A 454 24.61 22.40 -12.79
N LEU A 455 23.96 21.26 -12.53
CA LEU A 455 23.95 20.11 -13.44
C LEU A 455 23.23 20.41 -14.76
N SER A 456 22.26 21.32 -14.74
CA SER A 456 21.50 21.74 -15.92
C SER A 456 22.17 22.88 -16.69
N GLY A 457 23.33 23.37 -16.24
CA GLY A 457 24.01 24.53 -16.83
C GLY A 457 23.24 25.84 -16.69
N GLN A 458 22.38 25.96 -15.68
CA GLN A 458 21.63 27.18 -15.37
C GLN A 458 22.32 27.94 -14.24
N ASP A 459 22.72 29.19 -14.51
CA ASP A 459 23.38 30.07 -13.54
C ASP A 459 22.39 30.89 -12.68
N GLY A 460 21.15 30.44 -12.57
CA GLY A 460 20.11 31.11 -11.77
C GLY A 460 20.29 30.85 -10.27
N LEU A 461 19.96 31.84 -9.44
CA LEU A 461 19.72 31.61 -8.02
C LEU A 461 18.21 31.36 -7.81
N PRO A 462 17.82 30.37 -6.99
CA PRO A 462 16.42 30.19 -6.64
C PRO A 462 15.88 31.44 -5.94
N VAL A 463 14.67 31.86 -6.32
CA VAL A 463 13.99 33.00 -5.69
C VAL A 463 13.45 32.52 -4.33
N THR A 464 14.18 32.83 -3.27
CA THR A 464 13.84 32.49 -1.89
C THR A 464 13.30 33.70 -1.13
N GLY A 465 12.57 33.47 -0.05
CA GLY A 465 12.07 34.52 0.85
C GLY A 465 10.55 34.46 1.08
N PRO A 466 10.02 35.18 2.08
CA PRO A 466 8.62 35.10 2.48
C PRO A 466 7.64 35.38 1.33
N GLY A 467 6.63 34.55 1.18
CA GLY A 467 5.57 34.72 0.17
C GLY A 467 5.94 34.31 -1.25
N THR A 468 7.09 33.69 -1.47
CA THR A 468 7.44 33.05 -2.75
C THR A 468 6.86 31.64 -2.85
N GLU A 469 6.87 31.06 -4.05
CA GLU A 469 6.51 29.64 -4.25
C GLU A 469 7.43 28.70 -3.46
N PHE A 470 8.71 29.06 -3.34
CA PHE A 470 9.68 28.32 -2.51
C PHE A 470 9.26 28.31 -1.04
N ASP A 471 8.86 29.45 -0.48
CA ASP A 471 8.40 29.55 0.92
C ASP A 471 7.15 28.69 1.16
N ALA A 472 6.18 28.71 0.25
CA ALA A 472 5.00 27.85 0.31
C ALA A 472 5.35 26.36 0.20
N GLN A 473 6.35 26.00 -0.61
CA GLN A 473 6.86 24.63 -0.70
C GLN A 473 7.53 24.20 0.63
N ILE A 474 8.29 25.08 1.28
CA ILE A 474 8.88 24.81 2.59
C ILE A 474 7.77 24.60 3.64
N ASP A 475 6.69 25.38 3.62
CA ASP A 475 5.54 25.16 4.50
C ASP A 475 4.89 23.78 4.31
N GLN A 476 4.72 23.34 3.06
CA GLN A 476 4.18 22.01 2.75
C GLN A 476 5.12 20.90 3.24
N LEU A 477 6.43 21.06 3.03
CA LEU A 477 7.42 20.10 3.51
C LEU A 477 7.49 20.08 5.03
N LEU A 478 7.39 21.23 5.71
CA LEU A 478 7.37 21.30 7.17
C LEU A 478 6.16 20.58 7.74
N ALA A 479 4.97 20.79 7.16
CA ALA A 479 3.76 20.08 7.55
C ALA A 479 3.91 18.55 7.35
N LYS A 480 4.69 18.14 6.35
CA LYS A 480 4.96 16.72 6.05
C LYS A 480 6.04 16.09 6.91
N ILE A 481 7.13 16.80 7.22
CA ILE A 481 8.39 16.28 7.82
C ILE A 481 8.56 16.63 9.30
N GLY A 482 8.01 17.77 9.73
CA GLY A 482 8.08 18.23 11.12
C GLY A 482 7.60 17.19 12.14
N PRO A 483 6.44 16.54 11.95
CA PRO A 483 5.97 15.48 12.85
C PRO A 483 6.94 14.29 12.99
N GLN A 484 7.63 13.91 11.91
CA GLN A 484 8.60 12.81 11.90
C GLN A 484 9.88 13.23 12.61
N VAL A 485 10.38 14.45 12.39
CA VAL A 485 11.54 14.96 13.14
C VAL A 485 11.25 15.00 14.63
N ALA A 486 10.07 15.51 15.03
CA ALA A 486 9.68 15.55 16.44
C ALA A 486 9.52 14.14 17.04
N LEU A 487 9.01 13.18 16.27
CA LEU A 487 8.96 11.77 16.69
C LEU A 487 10.35 11.15 16.82
N VAL A 488 11.28 11.43 15.91
CA VAL A 488 12.67 10.94 15.97
C VAL A 488 13.42 11.55 17.15
N ASP A 489 13.19 12.83 17.45
CA ASP A 489 13.73 13.47 18.65
C ASP A 489 13.23 12.78 19.92
N PHE A 490 11.92 12.52 20.01
CA PHE A 490 11.34 11.80 21.13
C PHE A 490 11.88 10.36 21.24
N LEU A 491 11.95 9.60 20.13
CA LEU A 491 12.56 8.26 20.04
C LEU A 491 14.00 8.23 20.54
N SER A 492 14.72 9.34 20.42
CA SER A 492 16.11 9.53 20.83
C SER A 492 16.24 10.18 22.21
N SER A 493 15.14 10.37 22.91
CA SER A 493 15.11 10.94 24.26
C SER A 493 15.25 9.84 25.32
N PRO A 494 15.79 10.15 26.50
CA PRO A 494 15.80 9.21 27.62
C PRO A 494 14.40 8.85 28.14
N ASP A 495 13.37 9.61 27.76
CA ASP A 495 11.98 9.40 28.16
C ASP A 495 11.23 8.41 27.23
N ALA A 496 11.88 7.93 26.16
CA ALA A 496 11.30 6.94 25.26
C ALA A 496 11.37 5.54 25.86
N GLU A 497 10.21 4.90 26.00
CA GLU A 497 10.11 3.53 26.48
C GLU A 497 9.69 2.60 25.35
N PHE A 498 10.39 1.48 25.24
CA PHE A 498 10.19 0.50 24.17
C PHE A 498 9.72 -0.81 24.77
N LEU A 499 8.57 -1.27 24.33
CA LEU A 499 8.00 -2.54 24.72
C LEU A 499 8.13 -3.53 23.57
N ASP A 500 8.83 -4.63 23.81
CA ASP A 500 8.94 -5.72 22.83
C ASP A 500 7.56 -6.36 22.63
N THR A 501 7.05 -6.34 21.39
CA THR A 501 5.72 -6.87 21.09
C THR A 501 5.59 -8.36 21.37
N ARG A 502 6.70 -9.11 21.40
CA ARG A 502 6.67 -10.52 21.79
C ARG A 502 6.20 -10.69 23.22
N VAL A 503 6.60 -9.81 24.13
CA VAL A 503 6.12 -9.82 25.53
C VAL A 503 4.61 -9.61 25.58
N LEU A 504 4.09 -8.68 24.77
CA LEU A 504 2.65 -8.42 24.66
C LEU A 504 1.87 -9.62 24.10
N LEU A 505 2.48 -10.39 23.19
CA LEU A 505 1.94 -11.64 22.66
C LEU A 505 2.20 -12.85 23.61
N GLY A 506 2.68 -12.59 24.83
CA GLY A 506 3.03 -13.56 25.85
C GLY A 506 4.27 -14.42 25.52
N LEU A 507 4.94 -14.14 24.40
CA LEU A 507 6.16 -14.82 23.98
C LEU A 507 7.34 -14.36 24.87
N PRO A 508 8.27 -15.26 25.21
CA PRO A 508 9.45 -14.87 25.97
C PRO A 508 10.28 -13.87 25.17
N SER A 509 10.65 -12.76 25.81
CA SER A 509 11.64 -11.83 25.28
C SER A 509 12.91 -11.88 26.13
N THR A 510 14.03 -11.93 25.42
CA THR A 510 15.39 -11.72 25.96
C THR A 510 16.06 -10.51 25.34
N LEU A 511 15.32 -9.73 24.54
CA LEU A 511 15.87 -8.61 23.81
C LEU A 511 15.73 -7.35 24.63
N THR A 512 16.75 -6.51 24.54
CA THR A 512 16.77 -5.18 25.14
C THR A 512 16.78 -4.15 24.01
N TRP A 513 16.21 -2.98 24.28
CA TRP A 513 16.32 -1.84 23.40
C TRP A 513 17.56 -1.00 23.77
N PRO A 514 18.33 -0.50 22.79
CA PRO A 514 18.28 -0.86 21.37
C PRO A 514 18.74 -2.30 21.13
N PRO A 515 18.28 -2.95 20.05
CA PRO A 515 18.72 -4.30 19.73
C PRO A 515 20.23 -4.33 19.44
N PRO A 516 20.91 -5.46 19.73
CA PRO A 516 22.32 -5.59 19.40
C PRO A 516 22.51 -5.57 17.88
N PRO A 517 23.65 -5.04 17.38
CA PRO A 517 23.95 -4.89 15.95
C PRO A 517 24.34 -6.25 15.33
N VAL A 518 23.39 -7.17 15.30
CA VAL A 518 23.52 -8.52 14.73
C VAL A 518 22.31 -8.74 13.83
N GLU A 519 22.55 -9.15 12.59
CA GLU A 519 21.48 -9.42 11.64
C GLU A 519 20.53 -10.50 12.18
N ARG A 520 19.24 -10.15 12.22
CA ARG A 520 18.16 -10.94 12.82
C ARG A 520 16.87 -10.72 12.02
N PRO A 521 15.85 -11.57 12.20
CA PRO A 521 14.49 -11.22 11.80
C PRO A 521 14.08 -9.88 12.39
N ILE A 522 13.11 -9.21 11.74
CA ILE A 522 12.62 -7.91 12.22
C ILE A 522 12.15 -8.01 13.68
N GLN A 523 12.36 -6.92 14.42
CA GLN A 523 11.93 -6.83 15.81
C GLN A 523 11.00 -5.64 15.95
N LEU A 524 9.72 -5.92 16.20
CA LEU A 524 8.71 -4.89 16.39
C LEU A 524 8.69 -4.44 17.86
N TRP A 525 8.83 -3.15 18.08
CA TRP A 525 8.79 -2.49 19.37
C TRP A 525 7.63 -1.50 19.38
N LEU A 526 6.78 -1.54 20.41
CA LEU A 526 5.86 -0.44 20.66
C LEU A 526 6.60 0.64 21.43
N LEU A 527 6.48 1.88 20.97
CA LEU A 527 6.91 3.04 21.72
C LEU A 527 5.73 3.48 22.60
N ASP A 528 5.78 3.08 23.87
CA ASP A 528 4.74 3.27 24.89
C ASP A 528 5.12 4.38 25.88
N GLN A 529 4.14 4.92 26.61
CA GLN A 529 4.26 6.07 27.51
C GLN A 529 4.05 5.73 29.00
N THR A 530 4.02 4.45 29.39
CA THR A 530 3.44 4.07 30.68
C THR A 530 4.22 4.50 31.93
N ALA A 531 5.41 5.12 31.84
CA ALA A 531 6.15 5.58 33.03
C ALA A 531 6.02 7.05 33.48
N VAL A 532 5.04 7.87 33.02
CA VAL A 532 4.90 9.27 33.54
C VAL A 532 3.89 9.43 34.70
N ASN A 533 3.32 8.34 35.24
CA ASN A 533 2.50 8.41 36.47
C ASN A 533 2.97 7.44 37.56
N GLY A 534 4.27 7.45 37.86
CA GLY A 534 4.86 6.87 39.08
C GLY A 534 5.18 7.95 40.11
#